data_AF-A0A077AX38-F1
#
_entry.id   AF-A0A077AX38-F1
#
_cell.length_a   1.000
_cell.length_b   1.000
_cell.length_c   1.000
_cell.angle_alpha   90.00
_cell.angle_beta   90.00
_cell.angle_gamma   90.00
#
_symmetry.space_group_name_H-M   'P 1'
#
loop_
_entity.id
_entity.type
_entity.pdbx_description
1 polymer ?
#
loop_
_entity_poly.entity_id
_entity_poly.type
_entity_poly.pdbx_seq_one_letter_code
_entity_poly.pdbx_strand_id
1 'polypeptide(L)' 'MGVDPETFVALHHKLEALKKKHAELEIHIQSSFQDPARDDLAVHRLKREKLALKDQMAKVEAMMVPDIIA' A
#
# COMPACT_ATOMS: atom_id res chain seq x y z
N MET A 1 1.37 -9.85 -27.18
CA MET A 1 0.33 -8.96 -26.64
C MET A 1 1.06 -7.91 -25.83
N GLY A 2 1.37 -6.78 -26.46
CA GLY A 2 2.08 -5.69 -25.79
C GLY A 2 1.10 -5.00 -24.85
N VAL A 3 1.51 -4.81 -23.60
CA VAL A 3 0.69 -4.07 -22.64
C VAL A 3 0.56 -2.65 -23.18
N ASP A 4 -0.65 -2.24 -23.54
CA ASP A 4 -0.89 -0.90 -24.10
C ASP A 4 -0.39 0.18 -23.13
N PRO A 5 0.24 1.26 -23.62
CA PRO A 5 0.86 2.29 -22.76
C PRO A 5 -0.13 2.93 -21.78
N GLU A 6 -1.41 2.97 -22.12
CA GLU A 6 -2.50 3.40 -21.24
C GLU A 6 -2.67 2.54 -19.98
N THR A 7 -2.44 1.23 -20.10
CA THR A 7 -2.55 0.29 -18.97
C THR A 7 -1.43 0.53 -17.96
N PHE A 8 -0.22 0.81 -18.45
CA PHE A 8 0.94 1.09 -17.61
C PHE A 8 0.74 2.38 -16.79
N VAL A 9 0.21 3.43 -17.42
CA VAL A 9 -0.13 4.69 -16.74
C VAL A 9 -1.23 4.49 -15.69
N ALA A 10 -2.27 3.72 -16.01
CA ALA A 10 -3.34 3.42 -15.06
C ALA A 10 -2.85 2.63 -13.83
N LEU A 11 -1.97 1.65 -14.04
CA LEU A 11 -1.35 0.89 -12.94
C LEU A 11 -0.40 1.76 -12.11
N HIS A 12 0.37 2.66 -12.73
CA HIS A 12 1.22 3.63 -12.02
C HIS A 12 0.40 4.54 -11.11
N HIS A 13 -0.67 5.14 -11.64
CA HIS A 13 -1.56 5.98 -10.84
C HIS A 13 -2.19 5.20 -9.68
N LYS A 14 -2.58 3.94 -9.91
CA LYS A 14 -3.13 3.08 -8.86
C LYS A 14 -2.09 2.79 -7.78
N LEU A 15 -0.85 2.52 -8.16
CA LEU A 15 0.28 2.31 -7.26
C LEU A 15 0.58 3.55 -6.43
N GLU A 16 0.61 4.73 -7.05
CA GLU A 16 0.79 6.01 -6.34
C GLU A 16 -0.33 6.28 -5.34
N ALA A 17 -1.59 6.04 -5.72
CA ALA A 17 -2.72 6.18 -4.82
C ALA A 17 -2.63 5.22 -3.62
N LEU A 18 -2.20 3.97 -3.85
CA LEU A 18 -1.96 3.00 -2.79
C LEU A 18 -0.81 3.41 -1.88
N LYS A 19 0.31 3.90 -2.43
CA LYS A 19 1.45 4.44 -1.67
C LYS A 19 1.03 5.62 -0.79
N LYS A 20 0.23 6.54 -1.33
CA LYS A 20 -0.28 7.70 -0.57
C LYS A 20 -1.17 7.24 0.59
N LYS A 21 -2.13 6.35 0.34
CA LYS A 21 -2.94 5.74 1.40
C LYS A 21 -2.10 5.03 2.45
N HIS A 22 -1.08 4.29 2.04
CA HIS A 22 -0.17 3.60 2.96
C HIS A 22 0.58 4.58 3.85
N ALA A 23 1.11 5.68 3.29
CA ALA A 23 1.79 6.72 4.05
C ALA A 23 0.85 7.40 5.07
N GLU A 24 -0.39 7.71 4.68
CA GLU A 24 -1.40 8.24 5.60
C GLU A 24 -1.69 7.26 6.74
N LEU A 25 -1.81 5.97 6.42
CA LEU A 25 -2.05 4.92 7.41
C LEU A 25 -0.84 4.75 8.36
N GLU A 26 0.39 4.89 7.87
CA GLU A 26 1.59 4.90 8.72
C GLU A 26 1.62 6.08 9.68
N ILE A 27 1.30 7.27 9.21
CA ILE A 27 1.23 8.46 10.06
C ILE A 27 0.18 8.27 11.15
N HIS A 28 -1.00 7.76 10.79
CA HIS A 28 -2.06 7.48 11.75
C HIS A 28 -1.61 6.46 12.81
N ILE A 29 -0.96 5.36 12.38
CA ILE A 29 -0.38 4.38 13.30
C ILE A 29 0.62 5.05 14.23
N GLN A 30 1.56 5.83 13.69
CA GLN A 30 2.61 6.47 14.47
C GLN A 30 2.05 7.46 15.50
N SER A 31 1.01 8.22 15.14
CA SER A 31 0.26 9.06 16.08
C SER A 31 -0.39 8.22 17.19
N SER A 32 -1.03 7.08 16.86
CA SER A 32 -1.58 6.17 17.87
C SER A 32 -0.52 5.56 18.79
N PHE A 33 0.74 5.43 18.34
CA PHE A 33 1.85 4.96 19.16
C PHE A 33 2.35 5.99 20.18
N GLN A 34 2.11 7.29 19.95
CA GLN A 34 2.49 8.36 20.88
C GLN A 34 1.43 8.60 21.97
N ASP A 35 0.23 8.06 21.79
CA ASP A 35 -0.86 8.25 22.74
C ASP A 35 -0.74 7.30 23.95
N PRO A 36 -0.78 7.79 25.20
CA PRO A 36 -0.68 6.94 26.39
C PRO A 36 -1.93 6.08 26.63
N ALA A 37 -3.08 6.42 26.02
CA ALA A 37 -4.30 5.61 26.03
C ALA A 37 -4.42 4.76 24.75
N ARG A 38 -3.27 4.36 24.19
CA ARG A 38 -3.21 3.59 22.95
C ARG A 38 -4.09 2.34 23.01
N ASP A 39 -5.02 2.28 22.07
CA ASP A 39 -5.80 1.08 21.82
C ASP A 39 -4.98 0.12 20.93
N ASP A 40 -4.39 -0.90 21.55
CA ASP A 40 -3.61 -1.92 20.83
C ASP A 40 -4.43 -2.64 19.76
N LEU A 41 -5.74 -2.74 19.94
CA LEU A 41 -6.66 -3.38 19.00
C LEU A 41 -6.85 -2.52 17.74
N ALA A 42 -6.96 -1.20 17.90
CA ALA A 42 -6.97 -0.22 16.82
C ALA A 42 -5.64 -0.23 16.07
N VAL A 43 -4.50 -0.23 16.76
CA VAL A 43 -3.19 -0.31 16.10
C VAL A 43 -3.00 -1.64 15.38
N HIS A 44 -3.50 -2.75 15.92
CA HIS A 44 -3.45 -4.05 15.26
C HIS A 44 -4.31 -4.08 13.98
N ARG A 45 -5.49 -3.43 14.00
CA ARG A 45 -6.33 -3.25 12.79
C ARG A 45 -5.62 -2.41 11.74
N LEU A 46 -5.06 -1.27 12.12
CA LEU A 46 -4.31 -0.40 11.21
C LEU A 46 -3.11 -1.11 10.59
N LYS A 47 -2.36 -1.89 11.37
CA LYS A 47 -1.26 -2.73 10.84
C LYS A 47 -1.75 -3.77 9.82
N ARG A 48 -2.91 -4.39 10.06
CA ARG A 48 -3.54 -5.30 9.09
C ARG A 48 -3.93 -4.58 7.81
N GLU A 49 -4.53 -3.39 7.90
CA GLU A 49 -4.87 -2.58 6.73
C GLU A 49 -3.63 -2.14 5.96
N LYS A 50 -2.57 -1.74 6.67
CA LYS A 50 -1.25 -1.43 6.09
C LYS A 50 -0.69 -2.63 5.31
N LEU A 51 -0.76 -3.83 5.88
CA LEU A 51 -0.32 -5.06 5.20
C LEU A 51 -1.15 -5.35 3.94
N ALA A 52 -2.46 -5.15 4.00
CA ALA A 52 -3.35 -5.32 2.85
C ALA A 52 -3.06 -4.31 1.73
N LEU A 53 -2.76 -3.05 2.07
CA LEU A 53 -2.32 -2.05 1.08
C LEU A 53 -0.99 -2.47 0.42
N LYS A 54 -0.05 -2.98 1.21
CA LYS A 54 1.23 -3.47 0.71
C LYS A 54 1.07 -4.68 -0.22
N ASP A 55 0.16 -5.61 0.09
CA ASP A 55 -0.19 -6.75 -0.78
C ASP A 55 -0.85 -6.28 -2.09
N GLN A 56 -1.74 -5.28 -2.02
CA GLN A 56 -2.32 -4.68 -3.22
C GLN A 56 -1.28 -3.99 -4.09
N MET A 57 -0.34 -3.26 -3.48
CA MET A 57 0.81 -2.68 -4.19
C MET A 57 1.63 -3.77 -4.86
N ALA A 58 1.97 -4.84 -4.15
CA ALA A 58 2.74 -5.95 -4.70
C ALA A 58 2.03 -6.62 -5.90
N LYS A 59 0.69 -6.73 -5.87
CA LYS A 59 -0.09 -7.23 -7.02
C LYS A 59 -0.04 -6.29 -8.22
N VAL A 60 -0.18 -4.98 -7.98
CA VAL A 60 -0.09 -3.97 -9.06
C VAL A 60 1.33 -3.93 -9.62
N GLU A 61 2.34 -3.95 -8.76
CA GLU A 61 3.75 -4.06 -9.14
C GLU A 61 4.01 -5.34 -9.93
N ALA A 62 3.53 -6.52 -9.49
CA ALA A 62 3.69 -7.76 -10.24
C ALA A 62 3.05 -7.72 -11.64
N MET A 63 1.97 -6.97 -11.83
CA MET A 63 1.36 -6.74 -13.15
C MET A 63 2.21 -5.83 -14.05
N MET A 64 2.99 -4.91 -13.47
CA MET A 64 3.88 -4.00 -14.19
C MET A 64 5.30 -4.56 -14.33
N VAL A 65 5.68 -5.47 -13.44
CA VAL A 65 7.02 -5.98 -13.21
C VAL A 65 7.01 -7.52 -13.33
N PRO A 66 6.69 -8.09 -14.51
CA PRO A 66 6.86 -9.52 -14.72
C PRO A 66 8.34 -9.99 -14.72
N ASP A 67 9.34 -9.11 -14.49
CA ASP A 67 10.77 -9.40 -14.76
C ASP A 67 11.77 -9.10 -13.61
N ILE A 68 11.35 -8.73 -12.38
CA ILE A 68 12.32 -8.32 -11.31
C ILE A 68 12.31 -9.23 -10.07
N ILE A 69 11.38 -10.17 -9.96
CA ILE A 69 11.38 -11.17 -8.87
C ILE A 69 11.73 -12.54 -9.47
N ALA A 70 13.01 -12.70 -9.81
CA ALA A 70 13.70 -13.98 -10.04
C ALA A 70 14.68 -14.24 -8.89
#